data_AF-A0A1H1ETN3-F1
#
_entry.id   AF-A0A1H1ETN3-F1
#
_cell.length_a   1.000
_cell.length_b   1.000
_cell.length_c   1.000
_cell.angle_alpha   90.00
_cell.angle_beta   90.00
_cell.angle_gamma   90.00
#
_symmetry.space_group_name_H-M   'P 1'
#
loop_
_entity.id
_entity.type
_entity.pdbx_description
1 polymer ?
#
loop_
_entity_poly.entity_id
_entity_poly.type
_entity_poly.pdbx_seq_one_letter_code
_entity_poly.pdbx_strand_id
1 'polypeptide(L)'
;MGSVRPVRRARIRLFAIGGRIGFDFSVRLTDLAIVFATFFGPVFALRAQCKVDDLKPKRGLHERAFHILMANRSTWLAPVRVEALNSIPIAFYRAKGPLKKINEAWRELLHYFDTASSDEWKDRVKEWESRRLELDIALLRLVGEHLGFEFPALGVKTQHYFPVCLGDRVSDEEAIRRGMARVLS
;
A
#
# COMPACT_ATOMS: atom_id res chain seq x y z
N MET A 1 80.44 -66.75 -40.46
CA MET A 1 80.04 -66.97 -41.87
C MET A 1 78.52 -67.14 -41.88
N GLY A 2 77.77 -66.19 -42.45
CA GLY A 2 76.41 -66.41 -42.98
C GLY A 2 75.18 -65.95 -42.17
N SER A 3 74.44 -64.99 -42.78
CA SER A 3 72.98 -64.72 -42.69
C SER A 3 72.44 -63.95 -41.47
N VAL A 4 71.98 -62.68 -41.46
CA VAL A 4 71.22 -61.76 -42.36
C VAL A 4 69.68 -61.96 -42.38
N ARG A 5 68.94 -61.30 -41.46
CA ARG A 5 67.92 -60.22 -41.71
C ARG A 5 66.88 -60.03 -40.57
N PRO A 6 66.23 -58.84 -40.48
CA PRO A 6 65.66 -58.27 -39.25
C PRO A 6 64.11 -58.27 -39.22
N VAL A 7 63.50 -58.18 -38.02
CA VAL A 7 62.04 -57.98 -37.90
C VAL A 7 61.68 -56.91 -36.85
N ARG A 8 61.34 -55.74 -37.40
CA ARG A 8 60.25 -54.79 -37.09
C ARG A 8 60.03 -54.30 -35.64
N ARG A 9 60.23 -52.98 -35.51
CA ARG A 9 59.63 -52.05 -34.55
C ARG A 9 58.11 -52.24 -34.41
N ALA A 10 57.58 -52.08 -33.21
CA ALA A 10 56.26 -51.51 -32.98
C ALA A 10 56.27 -50.63 -31.72
N ARG A 11 56.30 -49.31 -31.94
CA ARG A 11 55.89 -48.30 -30.95
C ARG A 11 54.37 -48.40 -30.81
N ILE A 12 53.87 -48.58 -29.59
CA ILE A 12 52.49 -48.22 -29.26
C ILE A 12 52.58 -46.98 -28.37
N ARG A 13 52.52 -45.80 -28.99
CA ARG A 13 52.11 -44.58 -28.31
C ARG A 13 50.58 -44.57 -28.36
N LEU A 14 49.95 -44.90 -27.24
CA LEU A 14 48.52 -44.71 -27.05
C LEU A 14 48.29 -43.20 -26.86
N PHE A 15 48.06 -42.48 -27.96
CA PHE A 15 47.64 -41.09 -27.94
C PHE A 15 46.13 -41.07 -27.69
N ALA A 16 45.73 -40.72 -26.47
CA ALA A 16 44.35 -40.39 -26.15
C ALA A 16 44.01 -39.05 -26.84
N ILE A 17 43.32 -39.13 -27.98
CA ILE A 17 42.72 -37.98 -28.66
C ILE A 17 41.21 -38.20 -28.63
N GLY A 18 40.57 -37.78 -27.53
CA GLY A 18 39.11 -37.90 -27.38
C GLY A 18 38.47 -36.94 -26.37
N GLY A 19 39.22 -36.03 -25.74
CA GLY A 19 38.72 -35.19 -24.64
C GLY A 19 38.72 -33.67 -24.89
N ARG A 20 39.13 -33.18 -26.06
CA ARG A 20 39.46 -31.75 -26.23
C ARG A 20 38.28 -30.85 -26.66
N ILE A 21 37.27 -31.40 -27.35
CA ILE A 21 36.21 -30.58 -27.97
C ILE A 21 35.10 -30.22 -26.96
N GLY A 22 34.79 -31.09 -25.99
CA GLY A 22 33.76 -30.83 -24.99
C GLY A 22 34.16 -29.80 -23.92
N PHE A 23 35.45 -29.74 -23.57
CA PHE A 23 35.95 -28.81 -22.56
C PHE A 23 35.97 -27.36 -23.06
N ASP A 24 36.43 -27.14 -24.31
CA ASP A 24 36.50 -25.80 -24.90
C ASP A 24 35.12 -25.17 -25.12
N PHE A 25 34.11 -25.96 -25.47
CA PHE A 25 32.74 -25.45 -25.65
C PHE A 25 32.11 -25.08 -24.29
N SER A 26 32.33 -25.91 -23.26
CA SER A 26 31.84 -25.61 -21.92
C SER A 26 32.47 -24.32 -21.38
N VAL A 27 33.78 -24.13 -21.53
CA VAL A 27 34.49 -22.93 -21.07
C VAL A 27 33.97 -21.68 -21.79
N ARG A 28 33.78 -21.74 -23.12
CA ARG A 28 33.24 -20.62 -23.91
C ARG A 28 31.79 -20.26 -23.54
N LEU A 29 30.97 -21.27 -23.25
CA LEU A 29 29.59 -21.05 -22.80
C LEU A 29 29.56 -20.43 -21.40
N THR A 30 30.45 -20.86 -20.51
CA THR A 30 30.60 -20.30 -19.17
C THR A 30 31.07 -18.85 -19.23
N ASP A 31 32.07 -18.52 -20.05
CA ASP A 31 32.57 -17.15 -20.23
C ASP A 31 31.48 -16.23 -20.79
N LEU A 32 30.73 -16.70 -21.78
CA LEU A 32 29.59 -15.97 -22.33
C LEU A 32 28.53 -15.72 -21.25
N ALA A 33 28.18 -16.74 -20.47
CA ALA A 33 27.23 -16.62 -19.37
C ALA A 33 27.69 -15.63 -18.29
N ILE A 34 28.99 -15.58 -17.96
CA ILE A 34 29.56 -14.62 -17.01
C ILE A 34 29.46 -13.19 -17.54
N VAL A 35 29.76 -12.97 -18.83
CA VAL A 35 29.63 -11.65 -19.46
C VAL A 35 28.18 -11.19 -19.46
N PHE A 36 27.26 -12.07 -19.85
CA PHE A 36 25.82 -11.79 -19.78
C PHE A 36 25.35 -11.52 -18.35
N ALA A 37 25.74 -12.33 -17.37
CA ALA A 37 25.35 -12.14 -15.97
C ALA A 37 25.89 -10.81 -15.40
N THR A 38 27.14 -10.45 -15.72
CA THR A 38 27.77 -9.22 -15.24
C THR A 38 27.15 -7.97 -15.86
N PHE A 39 26.74 -8.05 -17.13
CA PHE A 39 26.10 -6.93 -17.83
C PHE A 39 24.60 -6.79 -17.48
N PHE A 40 23.85 -7.90 -17.47
CA PHE A 40 22.41 -7.89 -17.25
C PHE A 40 22.02 -7.90 -15.77
N GLY A 41 22.86 -8.43 -14.88
CA GLY A 41 22.62 -8.46 -13.43
C GLY A 41 22.22 -7.09 -12.86
N PRO A 42 23.01 -6.03 -13.08
CA PRO A 42 22.68 -4.68 -12.63
C PRO A 42 21.38 -4.14 -13.25
N VAL A 43 21.15 -4.39 -14.55
CA VAL A 43 19.95 -3.91 -15.25
C VAL A 43 18.67 -4.53 -14.67
N PHE A 44 18.68 -5.85 -14.40
CA PHE A 44 17.55 -6.52 -13.78
C PHE A 44 17.35 -6.10 -12.32
N ALA A 45 18.44 -5.95 -11.55
CA ALA A 45 18.38 -5.46 -10.17
C ALA A 45 17.74 -4.07 -10.09
N LEU A 46 18.18 -3.13 -10.95
CA LEU A 46 17.61 -1.78 -11.02
C LEU A 46 16.14 -1.80 -11.46
N ARG A 47 15.76 -2.66 -12.42
CA ARG A 47 14.36 -2.77 -12.84
C ARG A 47 13.45 -3.34 -11.75
N ALA A 48 13.94 -4.32 -10.99
CA ALA A 48 13.22 -4.86 -9.85
C ALA A 48 13.06 -3.80 -8.76
N GLN A 49 14.13 -3.05 -8.49
CA GLN A 49 14.15 -1.96 -7.51
C GLN A 49 13.17 -0.83 -7.88
N CYS A 50 13.23 -0.31 -9.11
CA CYS A 50 12.34 0.76 -9.56
C CYS A 50 10.86 0.35 -9.50
N LYS A 51 10.53 -0.90 -9.86
CA LYS A 51 9.14 -1.39 -9.75
C LYS A 51 8.64 -1.41 -8.30
N VAL A 52 9.49 -1.81 -7.35
CA VAL A 52 9.15 -1.78 -5.92
C VAL A 52 8.99 -0.35 -5.44
N ASP A 53 9.87 0.55 -5.89
CA ASP A 53 9.85 1.95 -5.47
C ASP A 53 8.68 2.74 -6.07
N ASP A 54 8.16 2.40 -7.25
CA ASP A 54 6.94 3.00 -7.82
C ASP A 54 5.65 2.59 -7.08
N LEU A 55 5.67 1.44 -6.39
CA LEU A 55 4.52 0.92 -5.64
C LEU A 55 4.42 1.52 -4.22
N LYS A 56 5.56 1.83 -3.60
CA LYS A 56 5.65 2.44 -2.26
C LYS A 56 4.90 3.78 -2.10
N PRO A 57 5.02 4.78 -3.00
CA PRO A 57 4.43 6.10 -2.78
C PRO A 57 2.91 6.07 -2.78
N LYS A 58 2.29 5.23 -3.63
CA LYS A 58 0.83 5.06 -3.66
C LYS A 58 0.32 4.40 -2.38
N ARG A 59 1.02 3.37 -1.91
CA ARG A 59 0.68 2.68 -0.67
C ARG A 59 0.86 3.61 0.55
N GLY A 60 1.94 4.39 0.60
CA GLY A 60 2.19 5.35 1.68
C GLY A 60 1.13 6.45 1.77
N LEU A 61 0.61 6.93 0.64
CA LEU A 61 -0.49 7.90 0.62
C LEU A 61 -1.79 7.29 1.20
N HIS A 62 -2.15 6.08 0.78
CA HIS A 62 -3.32 5.37 1.32
C HIS A 62 -3.18 5.12 2.83
N GLU A 63 -2.01 4.63 3.27
CA GLU A 63 -1.71 4.36 4.67
C GLU A 63 -1.78 5.64 5.52
N ARG A 64 -1.23 6.76 5.03
CA ARG A 64 -1.30 8.05 5.72
C ARG A 64 -2.74 8.53 5.90
N ALA A 65 -3.54 8.50 4.83
CA ALA A 65 -4.95 8.90 4.89
C ALA A 65 -5.70 8.01 5.89
N PHE A 66 -5.53 6.69 5.81
CA PHE A 66 -6.16 5.75 6.72
C PHE A 66 -5.75 5.97 8.18
N HIS A 67 -4.46 6.19 8.45
CA HIS A 67 -3.95 6.42 9.80
C HIS A 67 -4.57 7.66 10.43
N ILE A 68 -4.63 8.78 9.70
CA ILE A 68 -5.22 10.03 10.19
C ILE A 68 -6.72 9.84 10.47
N LEU A 69 -7.44 9.19 9.56
CA LEU A 69 -8.87 8.91 9.71
C LEU A 69 -9.13 7.95 10.88
N MET A 70 -8.29 6.94 11.11
CA MET A 70 -8.44 6.05 12.26
C MET A 70 -8.10 6.77 13.56
N ALA A 71 -6.98 7.49 13.63
CA ALA A 71 -6.55 8.19 14.85
C ALA A 71 -7.59 9.21 15.34
N ASN A 72 -8.28 9.88 14.42
CA ASN A 72 -9.23 10.95 14.72
C ASN A 72 -10.70 10.52 14.58
N ARG A 73 -11.02 9.22 14.72
CA ARG A 73 -12.38 8.69 14.51
C ARG A 73 -13.43 9.17 15.52
N SER A 74 -12.99 9.62 16.69
CA SER A 74 -13.87 10.23 17.71
C SER A 74 -13.96 11.74 17.60
N THR A 75 -12.99 12.38 16.94
CA THR A 75 -12.91 13.83 16.71
C THR A 75 -13.16 14.12 15.24
N TRP A 76 -14.37 13.84 14.78
CA TRP A 76 -14.71 13.85 13.35
C TRP A 76 -14.65 15.24 12.70
N LEU A 77 -14.66 16.31 13.49
CA LEU A 77 -14.50 17.70 13.06
C LEU A 77 -13.05 18.21 13.13
N ALA A 78 -12.08 17.39 13.56
CA ALA A 78 -10.69 17.82 13.64
C ALA A 78 -10.17 18.22 12.24
N PRO A 79 -9.52 19.38 12.08
CA PRO A 79 -9.08 19.87 10.77
C PRO A 79 -8.21 18.85 10.01
N VAL A 80 -7.31 18.17 10.72
CA VAL A 80 -6.44 17.13 10.15
C VAL A 80 -7.24 15.95 9.58
N ARG A 81 -8.37 15.59 10.20
CA ARG A 81 -9.26 14.53 9.70
C ARG A 81 -9.99 15.01 8.45
N VAL A 82 -10.49 16.24 8.46
CA VAL A 82 -11.19 16.84 7.30
C VAL A 82 -10.26 16.90 6.09
N GLU A 83 -9.00 17.30 6.28
CA GLU A 83 -7.98 17.27 5.24
C GLU A 83 -7.76 15.85 4.69
N ALA A 84 -7.60 14.85 5.57
CA ALA A 84 -7.46 13.46 5.15
C ALA A 84 -8.70 12.94 4.41
N LEU A 85 -9.91 13.29 4.86
CA LEU A 85 -11.15 12.92 4.21
C LEU A 85 -11.26 13.53 2.81
N ASN A 86 -10.87 14.80 2.66
CA ASN A 86 -10.84 15.51 1.38
C ASN A 86 -9.74 15.00 0.43
N SER A 87 -8.73 14.33 0.96
CA SER A 87 -7.68 13.70 0.13
C SER A 87 -8.13 12.39 -0.52
N ILE A 88 -9.21 11.75 -0.05
CA ILE A 88 -9.65 10.42 -0.52
C ILE A 88 -9.83 10.34 -2.05
N PRO A 89 -10.50 11.31 -2.73
CA PRO A 89 -10.68 11.25 -4.18
C PRO A 89 -9.38 11.21 -4.97
N ILE A 90 -8.34 11.86 -4.44
CA ILE A 90 -7.02 11.95 -5.05
C ILE A 90 -6.20 10.71 -4.68
N ALA A 91 -6.19 10.34 -3.40
CA ALA A 91 -5.45 9.21 -2.87
C ALA A 91 -5.93 7.89 -3.47
N PHE A 92 -7.24 7.65 -3.49
CA PHE A 92 -7.85 6.40 -3.91
C PHE A 92 -8.37 6.46 -5.36
N TYR A 93 -7.77 7.30 -6.21
CA TYR A 93 -8.23 7.52 -7.58
C TYR A 93 -8.18 6.24 -8.44
N ARG A 94 -9.35 5.69 -8.81
CA ARG A 94 -9.48 4.68 -9.88
C ARG A 94 -10.93 4.48 -10.32
N ALA A 95 -11.11 4.14 -11.59
CA ALA A 95 -12.44 3.92 -12.19
C ALA A 95 -13.03 2.52 -11.90
N LYS A 96 -12.24 1.55 -11.44
CA LYS A 96 -12.66 0.15 -11.26
C LYS A 96 -12.02 -0.48 -10.02
N GLY A 97 -12.66 -1.53 -9.52
CA GLY A 97 -12.16 -2.36 -8.42
C GLY A 97 -12.42 -1.77 -7.02
N PRO A 98 -11.66 -2.20 -5.99
CA PRO A 98 -11.89 -1.80 -4.59
C PRO A 98 -11.79 -0.29 -4.36
N LEU A 99 -10.91 0.39 -5.12
CA LEU A 99 -10.72 1.84 -5.07
C LEU A 99 -11.96 2.63 -5.52
N LYS A 100 -12.77 2.07 -6.43
CA LYS A 100 -14.05 2.69 -6.82
C LYS A 100 -15.04 2.65 -5.65
N LYS A 101 -15.13 1.52 -4.96
CA LYS A 101 -16.02 1.34 -3.80
C LYS A 101 -15.69 2.32 -2.67
N ILE A 102 -14.39 2.54 -2.40
CA ILE A 102 -13.93 3.53 -1.42
C ILE A 102 -14.42 4.93 -1.80
N ASN A 103 -14.25 5.34 -3.06
CA ASN A 103 -14.72 6.65 -3.53
C ASN A 103 -16.25 6.78 -3.49
N GLU A 104 -16.99 5.71 -3.78
CA GLU A 104 -18.46 5.70 -3.69
C GLU A 104 -18.92 5.87 -2.24
N ALA A 105 -18.35 5.13 -1.30
CA ALA A 105 -18.64 5.28 0.13
C ALA A 105 -18.28 6.68 0.66
N TRP A 106 -17.17 7.26 0.19
CA TRP A 106 -16.80 8.62 0.52
C TRP A 106 -17.82 9.64 -0.02
N ARG A 107 -18.30 9.47 -1.26
CA ARG A 107 -19.35 10.35 -1.82
C ARG A 107 -20.66 10.23 -1.03
N GLU A 108 -21.05 9.02 -0.65
CA GLU A 108 -22.25 8.79 0.15
C GLU A 108 -22.14 9.51 1.51
N LEU A 109 -20.98 9.40 2.18
CA LEU A 109 -20.72 10.09 3.43
C LEU A 109 -20.75 11.62 3.27
N LEU A 110 -20.10 12.18 2.25
CA LEU A 110 -20.12 13.63 2.00
C LEU A 110 -21.51 14.15 1.65
N HIS A 111 -22.23 13.44 0.77
CA HIS A 111 -23.61 13.79 0.46
C HIS A 111 -24.47 13.80 1.74
N TYR A 112 -24.23 12.86 2.66
CA TYR A 112 -24.92 12.83 3.94
C TYR A 112 -24.60 14.05 4.82
N PHE A 113 -23.34 14.51 4.83
CA PHE A 113 -22.96 15.76 5.50
C PHE A 113 -23.64 16.98 4.88
N ASP A 114 -23.69 17.08 3.56
CA ASP A 114 -24.32 18.22 2.88
C ASP A 114 -25.83 18.28 3.16
N THR A 115 -26.50 17.12 3.19
CA THR A 115 -27.93 17.04 3.53
C THR A 115 -28.25 17.35 4.99
N ALA A 116 -27.26 17.30 5.89
CA ALA A 116 -27.41 17.61 7.31
C ALA A 116 -27.66 19.11 7.58
N SER A 117 -27.38 19.95 6.59
CA SER A 117 -27.48 21.42 6.68
C SER A 117 -28.91 21.93 6.73
N SER A 118 -29.92 21.08 6.49
CA SER A 118 -31.33 21.47 6.49
C SER A 118 -31.88 21.62 7.91
N ASP A 119 -32.85 22.53 8.07
CA ASP A 119 -33.54 22.74 9.35
C ASP A 119 -34.21 21.47 9.90
N GLU A 120 -34.52 20.49 9.03
CA GLU A 120 -35.13 19.20 9.37
C GLU A 120 -34.29 18.35 10.33
N TRP A 121 -32.96 18.53 10.38
CA TRP A 121 -32.07 17.73 11.22
C TRP A 121 -31.85 18.29 12.62
N LYS A 122 -32.28 19.53 12.89
CA LYS A 122 -32.16 20.17 14.22
C LYS A 122 -32.87 19.35 15.31
N ASP A 123 -33.98 18.70 14.96
CA ASP A 123 -34.77 17.89 15.89
C ASP A 123 -34.40 16.40 15.88
N ARG A 124 -33.60 15.94 14.90
CA ARG A 124 -33.20 14.51 14.73
C ARG A 124 -31.69 14.29 14.77
N VAL A 125 -31.00 15.06 15.60
CA VAL A 125 -29.52 15.01 15.75
C VAL A 125 -29.01 13.61 16.05
N LYS A 126 -29.70 12.83 16.89
CA LYS A 126 -29.27 11.46 17.25
C LYS A 126 -29.33 10.48 16.08
N GLU A 127 -30.41 10.54 15.30
CA GLU A 127 -30.55 9.70 14.09
C GLU A 127 -29.48 10.07 13.07
N TRP A 128 -29.25 11.37 12.93
CA TRP A 128 -28.21 11.89 12.06
C TRP A 128 -26.83 11.35 12.45
N GLU A 129 -26.47 11.48 13.72
CA GLU A 129 -25.18 11.04 14.24
C GLU A 129 -24.99 9.52 14.07
N SER A 130 -26.03 8.73 14.32
CA SER A 130 -25.99 7.28 14.13
C SER A 130 -25.73 6.91 12.68
N ARG A 131 -26.47 7.50 11.74
CA ARG A 131 -26.30 7.21 10.31
C ARG A 131 -24.96 7.70 9.79
N ARG A 132 -24.51 8.87 10.22
CA ARG A 132 -23.16 9.40 9.92
C ARG A 132 -22.09 8.41 10.38
N LEU A 133 -22.21 7.89 11.60
CA LEU A 133 -21.27 6.92 12.16
C LEU A 133 -21.24 5.61 11.37
N GLU A 134 -22.40 5.11 10.91
CA GLU A 134 -22.49 3.93 10.05
C GLU A 134 -21.72 4.11 8.74
N LEU A 135 -21.94 5.23 8.05
CA LEU A 135 -21.27 5.57 6.79
C LEU A 135 -19.76 5.74 6.97
N ASP A 136 -19.35 6.39 8.05
CA ASP A 136 -17.95 6.58 8.41
C ASP A 136 -17.25 5.25 8.70
N ILE A 137 -17.90 4.34 9.45
CA ILE A 137 -17.39 2.98 9.71
C ILE A 137 -17.29 2.19 8.39
N ALA A 138 -18.30 2.27 7.52
CA ALA A 138 -18.29 1.58 6.24
C ALA A 138 -17.11 2.02 5.36
N LEU A 139 -16.85 3.34 5.28
CA LEU A 139 -15.71 3.91 4.58
C LEU A 139 -14.38 3.40 5.18
N LEU A 140 -14.21 3.50 6.50
CA LEU A 140 -12.99 3.07 7.19
C LEU A 140 -12.70 1.58 6.97
N ARG A 141 -13.74 0.74 6.97
CA ARG A 141 -13.60 -0.69 6.68
C ARG A 141 -13.10 -0.94 5.26
N LEU A 142 -13.70 -0.30 4.25
CA LEU A 142 -13.28 -0.46 2.85
C LEU A 142 -11.82 -0.03 2.64
N VAL A 143 -11.39 1.06 3.28
CA VAL A 143 -9.99 1.51 3.22
C VAL A 143 -9.06 0.53 3.94
N GLY A 144 -9.46 0.03 5.12
CA GLY A 144 -8.71 -0.97 5.87
C GLY A 144 -8.53 -2.27 5.08
N GLU A 145 -9.62 -2.82 4.53
CA GLU A 145 -9.62 -4.02 3.69
C GLU A 145 -8.71 -3.84 2.46
N HIS A 146 -8.72 -2.66 1.82
CA HIS A 146 -7.83 -2.36 0.70
C HIS A 146 -6.34 -2.35 1.09
N LEU A 147 -6.01 -1.94 2.30
CA LEU A 147 -4.64 -1.92 2.83
C LEU A 147 -4.16 -3.28 3.36
N GLY A 148 -5.08 -4.24 3.49
CA GLY A 148 -4.84 -5.58 4.04
C GLY A 148 -5.08 -5.68 5.55
N PHE A 149 -5.79 -4.72 6.14
CA PHE A 149 -6.20 -4.79 7.54
C PHE A 149 -7.61 -5.37 7.67
N GLU A 150 -7.78 -6.36 8.54
CA GLU A 150 -9.09 -6.92 8.89
C GLU A 150 -9.53 -6.37 10.24
N PHE A 151 -10.56 -5.52 10.24
CA PHE A 151 -11.17 -5.01 11.46
C PHE A 151 -12.63 -5.45 11.55
N PRO A 152 -13.07 -6.08 12.66
CA PRO A 152 -14.49 -6.28 12.89
C PRO A 152 -15.17 -4.90 13.04
N ALA A 153 -16.38 -4.74 12.49
CA ALA A 153 -17.12 -3.46 12.54
C ALA A 153 -17.28 -2.93 13.97
N LEU A 154 -17.47 -3.84 14.94
CA LEU A 154 -17.53 -3.52 16.35
C LEU A 154 -16.21 -2.90 16.86
N GLY A 155 -15.07 -3.42 16.40
CA GLY A 155 -13.73 -2.91 16.75
C GLY A 155 -13.53 -1.47 16.28
N VAL A 156 -13.92 -1.15 15.05
CA VAL A 156 -13.86 0.23 14.53
C VAL A 156 -14.74 1.17 15.36
N LYS A 157 -15.95 0.71 15.74
CA LYS A 157 -16.93 1.50 16.51
C LYS A 157 -16.51 1.74 17.96
N THR A 158 -16.06 0.71 18.67
CA THR A 158 -15.90 0.74 20.14
C THR A 158 -14.46 0.73 20.64
N GLN A 159 -13.49 0.21 19.88
CA GLN A 159 -12.11 0.10 20.37
C GLN A 159 -11.31 1.37 20.11
N HIS A 160 -11.73 2.50 20.67
CA HIS A 160 -10.99 3.76 20.58
C HIS A 160 -10.90 4.44 21.94
N TYR A 161 -9.77 5.09 22.20
CA TYR A 161 -9.61 5.89 23.40
C TYR A 161 -10.09 7.31 23.12
N PHE A 162 -11.16 7.72 23.79
CA PHE A 162 -11.63 9.09 23.81
C PHE A 162 -11.98 9.45 25.26
N PRO A 163 -11.08 10.15 25.99
CA PRO A 163 -11.29 10.41 27.40
C PRO A 163 -12.42 11.41 27.62
N VAL A 164 -13.24 11.17 28.64
CA VAL A 164 -14.40 12.02 28.98
C VAL A 164 -14.02 13.49 29.11
N CYS A 165 -12.91 13.79 29.82
CA CYS A 165 -12.38 15.15 29.98
C CYS A 165 -12.07 15.86 28.64
N LEU A 166 -11.67 15.12 27.60
CA LEU A 166 -11.49 15.72 26.27
C LEU A 166 -12.83 16.08 25.63
N GLY A 167 -13.86 15.24 25.80
CA GLY A 167 -15.23 15.53 25.36
C GLY A 167 -15.81 16.75 26.08
N ASP A 168 -15.64 16.83 27.39
CA ASP A 168 -16.09 17.95 28.22
C ASP A 168 -15.43 19.26 27.76
N ARG A 169 -14.10 19.25 27.58
CA ARG A 169 -13.36 20.42 27.07
C ARG A 169 -13.90 20.91 25.72
N VAL A 170 -14.19 20.01 24.78
CA VAL A 170 -14.74 20.38 23.47
C VAL A 170 -16.14 20.99 23.61
N SER A 171 -16.96 20.46 24.52
CA SER A 171 -18.29 21.00 24.80
C SER A 171 -18.20 22.42 25.40
N ASP A 172 -17.32 22.61 26.38
CA ASP A 172 -17.10 23.89 27.05
C ASP A 172 -16.58 24.95 26.08
N GLU A 173 -15.60 24.61 25.23
CA GLU A 173 -15.06 25.52 24.22
C GLU A 173 -16.15 26.00 23.24
N GLU A 174 -17.02 25.11 22.78
CA GLU A 174 -18.12 25.48 21.88
C GLU A 174 -19.19 26.32 22.60
N ALA A 175 -19.50 26.01 23.86
CA ALA A 175 -20.42 26.78 24.67
C ALA A 175 -19.91 28.22 24.90
N ILE A 176 -18.62 28.37 25.22
CA ILE A 176 -17.95 29.66 25.37
C ILE A 176 -17.99 30.43 24.04
N ARG A 177 -17.62 29.81 22.93
CA ARG A 177 -17.60 30.46 21.60
C ARG A 177 -18.98 30.98 21.20
N ARG A 178 -20.03 30.16 21.36
CA ARG A 178 -21.42 30.57 21.08
C ARG A 178 -21.97 31.60 22.06
N GLY A 179 -21.58 31.50 23.33
CA GLY A 179 -21.96 32.46 24.37
C GLY A 179 -21.36 33.83 24.09
N MET A 180 -20.05 33.88 23.86
CA MET A 180 -19.33 35.12 23.55
C MET A 180 -19.81 35.75 22.24
N ALA A 181 -20.06 34.94 21.19
CA ALA A 181 -20.63 35.44 19.94
C ALA A 181 -21.98 36.13 20.15
N ARG A 182 -22.85 35.61 21.03
CA ARG A 182 -24.15 36.21 21.36
C ARG A 182 -24.05 37.51 22.15
N VAL A 183 -22.99 37.69 22.94
CA VAL A 183 -22.75 38.92 23.71
C VAL A 183 -22.16 40.03 22.84
N LEU A 184 -21.35 39.66 21.84
CA LEU A 184 -20.64 40.59 20.97
C LEU A 184 -21.38 40.92 19.66
N SER A 185 -22.45 40.20 19.32
CA SER A 185 -23.32 40.45 18.16
C SER A 185 -24.43 41.45 18.47
#